data_AF-A0A8T7ISP9-F1
#
_entry.id   AF-A0A8T7ISP9-F1
#
_cell.length_a   1.000
_cell.length_b   1.000
_cell.length_c   1.000
_cell.angle_alpha   90.00
_cell.angle_beta   90.00
_cell.angle_gamma   90.00
#
_symmetry.space_group_name_H-M   'P 1'
#
loop_
_entity.id
_entity.type
_entity.pdbx_description
1 polymer ?
#
loop_
_entity_poly.entity_id
_entity_poly.type
_entity_poly.pdbx_seq_one_letter_code
_entity_poly.pdbx_strand_id
1 'polypeptide(L)'
;MQKLINSVLGLFWAIVLMFSPSLALGDDAVRHLELEEVTSFEVAEDIFSADTERLKAISELNPATLHDIHFITYSLETAVAFFVNNSHSEESAYYQELAEVVEEIHIASENGRAEETRDHLDRYFAMAEAREPSWVD
;
A
#
# COMPACT_ATOMS: atom_id res chain seq x y z
N MET A 1 -11.16 37.95 63.48
CA MET A 1 -10.81 36.70 64.18
C MET A 1 -11.43 35.58 63.36
N GLN A 2 -10.72 35.00 62.40
CA GLN A 2 -9.76 33.90 62.56
C GLN A 2 -10.46 32.61 63.01
N LYS A 3 -10.12 31.51 62.32
CA LYS A 3 -10.17 30.09 62.73
C LYS A 3 -11.41 29.34 62.22
N LEU A 4 -11.35 28.17 61.57
CA LEU A 4 -10.35 27.09 61.43
C LEU A 4 -10.92 26.14 60.32
N ILE A 5 -10.15 25.76 59.31
CA ILE A 5 -9.37 24.50 59.21
C ILE A 5 -10.17 23.27 58.69
N ASN A 6 -9.69 22.79 57.53
CA ASN A 6 -9.57 21.41 57.03
C ASN A 6 -10.70 20.68 56.26
N SER A 7 -10.29 20.33 55.03
CA SER A 7 -10.33 19.00 54.42
C SER A 7 -11.67 18.44 53.97
N VAL A 8 -11.94 18.52 52.66
CA VAL A 8 -12.47 17.40 51.86
C VAL A 8 -11.96 17.57 50.42
N LEU A 9 -11.09 16.65 49.99
CA LEU A 9 -11.09 15.99 48.67
C LEU A 9 -11.07 16.93 47.43
N GLY A 10 -9.96 17.13 46.72
CA GLY A 10 -9.05 16.10 46.24
C GLY A 10 -9.64 15.41 45.01
N LEU A 11 -9.53 16.04 43.83
CA LEU A 11 -9.29 15.38 42.53
C LEU A 11 -9.08 16.45 41.43
N PHE A 12 -8.13 17.36 41.63
CA PHE A 12 -7.65 18.20 40.54
C PHE A 12 -6.75 17.31 39.66
N TRP A 13 -7.38 16.74 38.64
CA TRP A 13 -6.86 16.36 37.33
C TRP A 13 -5.34 16.56 37.14
N ALA A 14 -4.55 15.61 37.67
CA ALA A 14 -3.23 15.33 37.14
C ALA A 14 -3.42 14.34 36.00
N ILE A 15 -3.61 14.85 34.77
CA ILE A 15 -3.34 14.05 33.57
C ILE A 15 -1.84 13.87 33.56
N VAL A 16 -1.41 12.78 34.20
CA VAL A 16 -0.12 12.18 33.92
C VAL A 16 -0.14 11.89 32.42
N LEU A 17 0.66 12.65 31.69
CA LEU A 17 1.19 12.27 30.39
C LEU A 17 1.82 10.89 30.57
N MET A 18 1.02 9.85 30.33
CA MET A 18 1.52 8.51 30.13
C MET A 18 2.26 8.55 28.81
N PHE A 19 3.54 8.86 28.94
CA PHE A 19 4.60 8.53 28.02
C PHE A 19 4.50 7.02 27.78
N SER A 20 3.65 6.63 26.84
CA SER A 20 3.73 5.30 26.26
C SER A 20 5.09 5.30 25.57
N PRO A 21 6.03 4.41 25.92
CA PRO A 21 7.05 4.08 24.95
C PRO A 21 6.24 3.51 23.77
N SER A 22 6.06 4.33 22.74
CA SER A 22 5.70 3.82 21.42
C SER A 22 6.62 2.64 21.22
N LEU A 23 6.03 1.46 21.08
CA LEU A 23 6.72 0.29 20.59
C LEU A 23 7.57 0.79 19.43
N ALA A 24 8.88 0.82 19.63
CA ALA A 24 9.82 0.86 18.54
C ALA A 24 9.60 -0.47 17.82
N LEU A 25 8.56 -0.52 16.98
CA LEU A 25 8.50 -1.42 15.84
C LEU A 25 9.78 -1.06 15.11
N GLY A 26 10.76 -1.95 15.27
CA GLY A 26 12.03 -1.83 14.58
C GLY A 26 11.72 -1.55 13.13
N ASP A 27 12.35 -0.52 12.63
CA ASP A 27 12.53 -0.21 11.22
C ASP A 27 13.33 -1.38 10.60
N ASP A 28 12.74 -2.57 10.58
CA ASP A 28 13.06 -3.58 9.59
C ASP A 28 12.57 -2.96 8.29
N ALA A 29 13.40 -2.06 7.74
CA ALA A 29 13.33 -1.69 6.35
C ALA A 29 13.36 -3.02 5.60
N VAL A 30 12.18 -3.50 5.22
CA VAL A 30 11.99 -4.75 4.52
C VAL A 30 12.92 -4.66 3.34
N ARG A 31 13.86 -5.59 3.25
CA ARG A 31 14.82 -5.63 2.15
C ARG A 31 14.03 -5.92 0.89
N HIS A 32 13.66 -4.86 0.19
CA HIS A 32 13.03 -4.95 -1.11
C HIS A 32 13.96 -5.76 -2.03
N LEU A 33 13.40 -6.74 -2.73
CA LEU A 33 14.14 -7.55 -3.70
C LEU A 33 14.75 -6.62 -4.75
N GLU A 34 16.01 -6.82 -5.14
CA GLU A 34 16.54 -6.19 -6.35
C GLU A 34 15.82 -6.82 -7.54
N LEU A 35 14.86 -6.10 -8.12
CA LEU A 35 14.21 -6.49 -9.36
C LEU A 35 15.09 -6.09 -10.55
N GLU A 36 15.03 -6.89 -11.62
CA GLU A 36 15.65 -6.50 -12.89
C GLU A 36 15.03 -5.19 -13.38
N GLU A 37 15.86 -4.31 -13.94
CA GLU A 37 15.41 -3.00 -14.39
C GLU A 37 14.40 -3.15 -15.55
N VAL A 38 13.23 -2.52 -15.40
CA VAL A 38 12.22 -2.46 -16.44
C VAL A 38 12.69 -1.48 -17.53
N THR A 39 13.27 -2.03 -18.59
CA THR A 39 13.96 -1.25 -19.65
C THR A 39 13.16 -1.12 -20.94
N SER A 40 12.01 -1.80 -21.06
CA SER A 40 11.19 -1.77 -22.27
C SER A 40 9.72 -1.95 -21.96
N PHE A 41 8.87 -1.54 -22.91
CA PHE A 41 7.43 -1.70 -22.80
C PHE A 41 7.02 -3.18 -22.75
N GLU A 42 7.65 -4.05 -23.55
CA GLU A 42 7.41 -5.50 -23.54
C GLU A 42 7.66 -6.10 -22.16
N VAL A 43 8.78 -5.75 -21.52
CA VAL A 43 9.09 -6.20 -20.15
C VAL A 43 8.09 -5.66 -19.14
N ALA A 44 7.68 -4.39 -19.26
CA ALA A 44 6.67 -3.80 -18.37
C ALA A 44 5.31 -4.49 -18.52
N GLU A 45 4.88 -4.80 -19.75
CA GLU A 45 3.67 -5.56 -20.04
C GLU A 45 3.71 -6.98 -19.47
N ASP A 46 4.83 -7.68 -19.66
CA ASP A 46 4.99 -9.05 -19.15
C ASP A 46 4.88 -9.09 -17.63
N ILE A 47 5.56 -8.16 -16.94
CA ILE A 47 5.46 -8.01 -15.48
C ILE A 47 4.02 -7.68 -15.10
N PHE A 48 3.42 -6.67 -15.73
CA PHE A 48 2.06 -6.25 -15.43
C PHE A 48 1.06 -7.40 -15.56
N SER A 49 1.08 -8.12 -16.69
CA SER A 49 0.18 -9.24 -16.95
C SER A 49 0.42 -10.40 -15.99
N ALA A 50 1.67 -10.84 -15.81
CA ALA A 50 2.00 -11.97 -14.96
C ALA A 50 1.65 -11.69 -13.49
N ASP A 51 1.97 -10.51 -12.99
CA ASP A 51 1.69 -10.15 -11.60
C ASP A 51 0.21 -9.87 -11.36
N THR A 52 -0.52 -9.32 -12.35
CA THR A 52 -1.99 -9.24 -12.30
C THR A 52 -2.60 -10.63 -12.13
N GLU A 53 -2.16 -11.61 -12.92
CA GLU A 53 -2.65 -12.99 -12.81
C GLU A 53 -2.33 -13.62 -11.45
N ARG A 54 -1.12 -13.36 -10.93
CA ARG A 54 -0.72 -13.83 -9.59
C ARG A 54 -1.59 -13.21 -8.51
N LEU A 55 -1.90 -11.92 -8.56
CA LEU A 55 -2.84 -11.28 -7.63
C LEU A 55 -4.24 -11.90 -7.73
N LYS A 56 -4.76 -12.11 -8.95
CA LYS A 56 -6.07 -12.75 -9.16
C LYS A 56 -6.14 -14.20 -8.65
N ALA A 57 -5.01 -14.90 -8.57
CA ALA A 57 -4.94 -16.26 -8.05
C ALA A 57 -5.01 -16.33 -6.51
N ILE A 58 -4.84 -15.22 -5.79
CA ILE A 58 -4.90 -15.17 -4.33
C ILE A 58 -6.36 -15.07 -3.86
N SER A 59 -6.90 -16.16 -3.32
CA SER A 59 -8.30 -16.23 -2.89
C SER A 59 -8.54 -15.83 -1.43
N GLU A 60 -7.50 -15.79 -0.60
CA GLU A 60 -7.60 -15.50 0.84
C GLU A 60 -6.57 -14.45 1.25
N LEU A 61 -6.93 -13.58 2.21
CA LEU A 61 -6.05 -12.54 2.74
C LEU A 61 -5.68 -12.86 4.19
N ASN A 62 -4.71 -13.76 4.34
CA ASN A 62 -4.07 -14.11 5.60
C ASN A 62 -2.66 -13.49 5.65
N PRO A 63 -1.94 -13.53 6.78
CA PRO A 63 -0.63 -12.87 6.88
C PRO A 63 0.40 -13.32 5.82
N ALA A 64 0.37 -14.58 5.39
CA ALA A 64 1.29 -15.07 4.37
C ALA A 64 0.93 -14.52 2.98
N THR A 65 -0.36 -14.55 2.62
CA THR A 65 -0.78 -14.03 1.30
C THR A 65 -0.72 -12.51 1.23
N LEU A 66 -0.88 -11.78 2.33
CA LEU A 66 -0.65 -10.33 2.38
C LEU A 66 0.83 -10.00 2.14
N HIS A 67 1.73 -10.82 2.67
CA HIS A 67 3.16 -10.67 2.38
C HIS A 67 3.48 -10.97 0.91
N ASP A 68 2.85 -11.99 0.32
CA ASP A 68 2.97 -12.28 -1.11
C ASP A 68 2.44 -11.11 -1.95
N ILE A 69 1.30 -10.53 -1.58
CA ILE A 69 0.73 -9.36 -2.26
C ILE A 69 1.70 -8.19 -2.21
N HIS A 70 2.26 -7.86 -1.04
CA HIS A 70 3.26 -6.80 -0.89
C HIS A 70 4.46 -6.98 -1.85
N PHE A 71 4.96 -8.21 -2.01
CA PHE A 71 6.04 -8.48 -2.96
C PHE A 71 5.60 -8.41 -4.42
N ILE A 72 4.38 -8.83 -4.72
CA ILE A 72 3.83 -8.73 -6.08
C ILE A 72 3.62 -7.26 -6.45
N THR A 73 3.10 -6.43 -5.53
CA THR A 73 2.87 -5.00 -5.78
C THR A 73 4.17 -4.22 -5.95
N TYR A 74 5.23 -4.60 -5.24
CA TYR A 74 6.55 -4.02 -5.48
C TYR A 74 7.04 -4.22 -6.94
N SER A 75 6.76 -5.38 -7.53
CA SER A 75 7.07 -5.65 -8.93
C SER A 75 6.16 -4.85 -9.87
N LEU A 76 4.85 -4.80 -9.58
CA LEU A 76 3.90 -3.98 -10.34
C LEU A 76 4.25 -2.49 -10.32
N GLU A 77 4.73 -1.93 -9.21
CA GLU A 77 5.17 -0.53 -9.12
C GLU A 77 6.21 -0.21 -10.18
N THR A 78 7.16 -1.11 -10.43
CA THR A 78 8.21 -0.89 -11.43
C THR A 78 7.66 -0.86 -12.86
N ALA A 79 6.72 -1.75 -13.19
CA ALA A 79 6.05 -1.79 -14.48
C ALA A 79 5.16 -0.55 -14.68
N VAL A 80 4.36 -0.20 -13.68
CA VAL A 80 3.45 0.95 -13.76
C VAL A 80 4.24 2.26 -13.81
N ALA A 81 5.33 2.40 -13.05
CA ALA A 81 6.22 3.55 -13.15
C ALA A 81 6.83 3.68 -14.56
N PHE A 82 7.17 2.56 -15.22
CA PHE A 82 7.58 2.60 -16.62
C PHE A 82 6.48 3.16 -17.51
N PHE A 83 5.23 2.70 -17.38
CA PHE A 83 4.10 3.24 -18.16
C PHE A 83 3.87 4.73 -17.89
N VAL A 84 3.90 5.19 -16.64
CA VAL A 84 3.75 6.61 -16.28
C VAL A 84 4.81 7.46 -16.99
N ASN A 85 6.06 7.00 -17.00
CA ASN A 85 7.19 7.76 -17.55
C ASN A 85 7.28 7.71 -19.09
N ASN A 86 6.61 6.76 -19.75
CA ASN A 86 6.74 6.54 -21.19
C ASN A 86 5.43 6.67 -21.97
N SER A 87 4.30 6.94 -21.30
CA SER A 87 3.00 7.12 -21.95
C SER A 87 2.78 8.54 -22.48
N HIS A 88 1.89 8.68 -23.46
CA HIS A 88 1.43 9.98 -23.94
C HIS A 88 0.54 10.67 -22.89
N SER A 89 0.37 12.00 -22.99
CA SER A 89 -0.26 12.81 -21.94
C SER A 89 -1.70 12.40 -21.57
N GLU A 90 -2.46 11.83 -22.51
CA GLU A 90 -3.84 11.39 -22.26
C GLU A 90 -3.89 10.06 -21.49
N GLU A 91 -2.94 9.14 -21.75
CA GLU A 91 -2.80 7.87 -21.03
C GLU A 91 -2.11 8.05 -19.67
N SER A 92 -1.31 9.11 -19.52
CA SER A 92 -0.53 9.38 -18.31
C SER A 92 -1.42 9.53 -17.07
N ALA A 93 -2.62 10.09 -17.19
CA ALA A 93 -3.55 10.21 -16.07
C ALA A 93 -4.04 8.84 -15.57
N TYR A 94 -4.34 7.91 -16.49
CA TYR A 94 -4.73 6.54 -16.15
C TYR A 94 -3.59 5.82 -15.44
N TYR A 95 -2.37 5.87 -15.98
CA TYR A 95 -1.23 5.19 -15.36
C TYR A 95 -0.81 5.81 -14.03
N GLN A 96 -1.01 7.12 -13.83
CA GLN A 96 -0.80 7.76 -12.53
C GLN A 96 -1.81 7.25 -11.50
N GLU A 97 -3.09 7.19 -11.85
CA GLU A 97 -4.11 6.62 -10.95
C GLU A 97 -3.82 5.14 -10.66
N LEU A 98 -3.38 4.38 -11.66
CA LEU A 98 -3.01 2.98 -11.49
C LEU A 98 -1.81 2.84 -10.52
N ALA A 99 -0.83 3.74 -10.62
CA ALA A 99 0.33 3.76 -9.72
C ALA A 99 -0.11 4.03 -8.27
N GLU A 100 -1.02 4.99 -8.07
CA GLU A 100 -1.59 5.29 -6.75
C GLU A 100 -2.29 4.08 -6.15
N VAL A 101 -3.12 3.37 -6.94
CA VAL A 101 -3.82 2.18 -6.44
C VAL A 101 -2.85 1.04 -6.11
N VAL A 102 -1.82 0.81 -6.92
CA VAL A 102 -0.81 -0.23 -6.63
C VAL A 102 -0.07 0.08 -5.32
N GLU A 103 0.31 1.35 -5.10
CA GLU A 103 0.92 1.81 -3.84
C GLU A 103 -0.02 1.62 -2.64
N GLU A 104 -1.31 1.92 -2.81
CA GLU A 104 -2.33 1.70 -1.76
C GLU A 104 -2.42 0.21 -1.38
N ILE A 105 -2.36 -0.71 -2.34
CA ILE A 105 -2.31 -2.17 -2.09
C ILE A 105 -1.00 -2.55 -1.39
N HIS A 106 0.14 -2.03 -1.85
CA HIS A 106 1.46 -2.27 -1.26
C HIS A 106 1.44 -1.92 0.23
N ILE A 107 1.10 -0.67 0.54
CA ILE A 107 1.07 -0.15 1.91
C ILE A 107 0.03 -0.90 2.77
N ALA A 108 -1.15 -1.20 2.24
CA ALA A 108 -2.18 -1.92 3.00
C ALA A 108 -1.73 -3.35 3.35
N SER A 109 -1.16 -4.06 2.37
CA SER A 109 -0.74 -5.46 2.50
C SER A 109 0.49 -5.61 3.39
N GLU A 110 1.48 -4.72 3.28
CA GLU A 110 2.67 -4.66 4.15
C GLU A 110 2.27 -4.50 5.63
N ASN A 111 1.24 -3.69 5.89
CA ASN A 111 0.75 -3.40 7.23
C ASN A 111 -0.29 -4.42 7.73
N GLY A 112 -0.52 -5.52 7.01
CA GLY A 112 -1.47 -6.56 7.41
C GLY A 112 -2.94 -6.13 7.39
N ARG A 113 -3.30 -5.08 6.64
CA ARG A 113 -4.66 -4.51 6.59
C ARG A 113 -5.50 -5.21 5.53
N ALA A 114 -5.97 -6.40 5.85
CA ALA A 114 -6.65 -7.30 4.91
C ALA A 114 -7.92 -6.73 4.25
N GLU A 115 -8.71 -5.94 4.98
CA GLU A 115 -9.94 -5.33 4.42
C GLU A 115 -9.58 -4.23 3.41
N GLU A 116 -8.72 -3.30 3.81
CA GLU A 116 -8.21 -2.22 2.95
C GLU A 116 -7.49 -2.77 1.71
N THR A 117 -6.68 -3.83 1.87
CA THR A 117 -6.02 -4.52 0.74
C THR A 117 -7.04 -5.05 -0.27
N ARG A 118 -8.17 -5.58 0.21
CA ARG A 118 -9.23 -6.10 -0.68
C ARG A 118 -9.91 -5.00 -1.46
N ASP A 119 -10.28 -3.91 -0.78
CA ASP A 119 -10.95 -2.78 -1.43
C ASP A 119 -10.08 -2.19 -2.56
N HIS A 120 -8.77 -2.07 -2.31
CA HIS A 120 -7.81 -1.58 -3.30
C HIS A 120 -7.57 -2.58 -4.43
N LEU A 121 -7.51 -3.89 -4.14
CA LEU A 121 -7.43 -4.94 -5.18
C LEU A 121 -8.64 -4.91 -6.12
N ASP A 122 -9.85 -4.73 -5.59
CA ASP A 122 -11.07 -4.65 -6.40
C ASP A 122 -11.03 -3.44 -7.35
N ARG A 123 -10.56 -2.29 -6.86
CA ARG A 123 -10.33 -1.09 -7.68
C ARG A 123 -9.27 -1.34 -8.76
N TYR A 124 -8.14 -1.93 -8.39
CA TYR A 124 -7.07 -2.29 -9.31
C TYR A 124 -7.55 -3.23 -10.42
N PHE A 125 -8.28 -4.30 -10.09
CA PHE A 125 -8.77 -5.25 -11.10
C PHE A 125 -9.76 -4.61 -12.06
N ALA A 126 -10.64 -3.72 -11.57
CA ALA A 126 -11.53 -2.97 -12.44
C ALA A 126 -10.76 -2.08 -13.43
N MET A 127 -9.68 -1.42 -12.99
CA MET A 127 -8.81 -0.63 -13.87
C MET A 127 -8.06 -1.51 -14.87
N ALA A 128 -7.43 -2.58 -14.41
CA ALA A 128 -6.67 -3.51 -15.24
C ALA A 128 -7.53 -4.16 -16.33
N GLU A 129 -8.81 -4.45 -16.04
CA GLU A 129 -9.77 -4.97 -17.03
C GLU A 129 -10.30 -3.90 -18.00
N ALA A 130 -10.41 -2.65 -17.55
CA ALA A 130 -10.84 -1.52 -18.38
C ALA A 130 -9.74 -0.99 -19.31
N ARG A 131 -8.50 -1.47 -19.14
CA ARG A 131 -7.37 -1.09 -19.98
C ARG A 131 -7.57 -1.59 -21.41
N GLU A 132 -7.77 -0.66 -22.34
CA GLU A 132 -7.74 -0.98 -23.77
C GLU A 132 -6.34 -1.53 -24.13
N PRO A 133 -6.24 -2.68 -24.82
CA PRO A 133 -4.95 -3.23 -25.20
C PRO A 133 -4.21 -2.28 -26.15
N SER A 134 -2.93 -1.99 -25.87
CA SER A 134 -2.10 -1.05 -26.64
C SER A 134 -1.75 -1.51 -28.07
N TRP A 135 -2.28 -2.64 -28.53
CA TRP A 135 -2.10 -3.20 -29.88
C TRP A 135 -3.34 -3.08 -30.78
N VAL A 136 -4.34 -2.30 -30.37
CA VAL A 136 -5.47 -1.93 -31.24
C VAL A 136 -5.14 -0.60 -31.94
N ASP A 137 -4.26 -0.68 -32.93
CA ASP A 137 -4.12 0.29 -34.04
C ASP A 137 -4.60 -0.35 -35.35
#